data_AF-A0A7S1E612-F1
#
_entry.id   AF-A0A7S1E612-F1
#
_cell.length_a   1.000
_cell.length_b   1.000
_cell.length_c   1.000
_cell.angle_alpha   90.00
_cell.angle_beta   90.00
_cell.angle_gamma   90.00
#
_symmetry.space_group_name_H-M   'P 1'
#
loop_
_entity.id
_entity.type
_entity.pdbx_description
1 polymer ?
#
loop_
_entity_poly.entity_id
_entity_poly.type
_entity_poly.pdbx_seq_one_letter_code
_entity_poly.pdbx_strand_id
1 'polypeptide(L)'
;MRTVQRLSAGTNNSADVRQRFRVSGDDSGPVGMTGAGGAILIATGAKLVPVKSLDQIYAQAQGMHFVLLYKVRQWASGCHGCFAFLPENKKRNKMMSTMYPDGSDSDKPTEKATSKPMFLEWSHAKMDAALAERLRFGGVKGVDRAIEKVLRSYNKDVSRLVDVCRQMVIFREVQHLNQCLEALERDEHVVVERIKNRMDPSYDASLTVGYRDVMVNLRIVSAESRYLGLDMHVCEVQLVLQRFAELRHDEGHDRYIRLRNARGE
;
A
#
# COMPACT_ATOMS: atom_id res chain seq x y z
N MET A 1 37.39 -10.62 10.63
CA MET A 1 37.59 -10.08 9.27
C MET A 1 37.37 -11.19 8.25
N ARG A 2 36.20 -11.25 7.62
CA ARG A 2 35.96 -12.09 6.45
C ARG A 2 35.20 -11.28 5.41
N THR A 3 35.82 -11.24 4.25
CA THR A 3 35.56 -10.42 3.07
C THR A 3 34.26 -10.85 2.38
N VAL A 4 33.37 -9.90 2.06
CA VAL A 4 32.25 -10.11 1.14
C VAL A 4 32.72 -9.69 -0.25
N GLN A 5 32.82 -10.66 -1.16
CA GLN A 5 33.11 -10.40 -2.58
C GLN A 5 31.91 -9.69 -3.23
N ARG A 6 32.17 -8.53 -3.83
CA ARG A 6 31.29 -7.89 -4.80
C ARG A 6 31.36 -8.70 -6.10
N LEU A 7 30.21 -9.14 -6.61
CA LEU A 7 30.09 -9.56 -8.00
C LEU A 7 29.76 -8.33 -8.87
N SER A 8 30.51 -8.23 -9.97
CA SER A 8 30.60 -7.10 -10.90
C SER A 8 29.41 -6.98 -11.86
N ALA A 9 29.31 -5.79 -12.47
CA ALA A 9 28.31 -5.34 -13.43
C ALA A 9 28.18 -6.21 -14.69
N GLY A 10 26.95 -6.36 -15.21
CA GLY A 10 26.68 -6.96 -16.52
C GLY A 10 25.21 -6.99 -16.95
N THR A 11 24.88 -6.15 -17.93
CA THR A 11 23.79 -6.23 -18.94
C THR A 11 22.31 -6.15 -18.53
N ASN A 12 21.66 -5.11 -19.05
CA ASN A 12 20.22 -4.89 -19.15
C ASN A 12 19.51 -6.04 -19.89
N ASN A 13 18.81 -6.92 -19.16
CA ASN A 13 17.82 -7.80 -19.76
C ASN A 13 16.64 -8.01 -18.81
N SER A 14 15.41 -7.90 -19.32
CA SER A 14 14.15 -7.92 -18.55
C SER A 14 13.92 -9.22 -17.75
N ALA A 15 14.72 -10.26 -18.02
CA ALA A 15 14.73 -11.52 -17.28
C ALA A 15 15.40 -11.43 -15.88
N ASP A 16 16.28 -10.46 -15.64
CA ASP A 16 17.09 -10.37 -14.40
C ASP A 16 16.26 -9.91 -13.17
N VAL A 17 15.18 -9.16 -13.41
CA VAL A 17 14.25 -8.72 -12.34
C VAL A 17 13.55 -9.91 -11.68
N ARG A 18 13.28 -11.00 -12.43
CA ARG A 18 12.66 -12.22 -11.90
C ARG A 18 13.56 -13.00 -10.93
N GLN A 19 14.89 -12.87 -11.05
CA GLN A 19 15.82 -13.58 -10.16
C GLN A 19 16.12 -12.80 -8.87
N ARG A 20 15.97 -11.47 -8.88
CA ARG A 20 16.27 -10.63 -7.70
C ARG A 20 15.12 -10.49 -6.72
N PHE A 21 13.87 -10.64 -7.18
CA PHE A 21 12.70 -10.62 -6.33
C PHE A 21 12.11 -12.04 -6.22
N ARG A 22 12.04 -12.60 -5.01
CA ARG A 22 11.22 -13.80 -4.75
C ARG A 22 9.75 -13.44 -4.94
N VAL A 23 9.25 -13.62 -6.16
CA VAL A 23 7.83 -13.55 -6.47
C VAL A 23 7.17 -14.81 -5.90
N SER A 24 6.51 -14.70 -4.75
CA SER A 24 5.74 -15.81 -4.17
C SER A 24 4.40 -15.91 -4.93
N GLY A 25 4.19 -17.01 -5.64
CA GLY A 25 2.97 -17.29 -6.41
C GLY A 25 1.74 -17.68 -5.58
N ASP A 26 1.91 -17.98 -4.28
CA ASP A 26 0.83 -18.50 -3.44
C ASP A 26 0.32 -17.50 -2.39
N ASP A 27 -1.00 -17.43 -2.25
CA ASP A 27 -1.71 -16.68 -1.20
C ASP A 27 -1.74 -17.42 0.15
N SER A 28 -1.14 -18.61 0.25
CA SER A 28 -1.31 -19.53 1.40
C SER A 28 -0.24 -19.48 2.51
N GLY A 29 0.79 -18.63 2.45
CA GLY A 29 1.72 -18.51 3.58
C GLY A 29 2.85 -17.49 3.45
N PRO A 30 3.40 -16.98 4.57
CA PRO A 30 4.58 -16.12 4.55
C PRO A 30 5.85 -16.98 4.40
N VAL A 31 6.64 -16.74 3.34
CA VAL A 31 7.99 -17.30 3.20
C VAL A 31 8.96 -16.14 2.96
N GLY A 32 9.91 -15.98 3.88
CA GLY A 32 10.85 -14.85 3.92
C GLY A 32 11.11 -14.31 5.33
N MET A 33 10.68 -15.00 6.37
CA MET A 33 10.98 -14.67 7.76
C MET A 33 12.30 -15.33 8.16
N THR A 34 13.27 -14.55 8.62
CA THR A 34 14.55 -15.08 9.12
C THR A 34 14.34 -15.77 10.46
N GLY A 35 14.19 -17.10 10.41
CA GLY A 35 14.11 -17.97 11.58
C GLY A 35 12.70 -18.46 11.90
N ALA A 36 12.63 -19.67 12.46
CA ALA A 36 11.42 -20.48 12.68
C ALA A 36 10.18 -19.66 13.08
N GLY A 37 9.17 -19.63 12.20
CA GLY A 37 7.83 -19.13 12.51
C GLY A 37 7.61 -17.63 12.36
N GLY A 38 7.72 -17.09 11.15
CA GLY A 38 6.66 -16.27 10.56
C GLY A 38 6.18 -14.95 11.21
N ALA A 39 6.81 -14.44 12.27
CA ALA A 39 6.35 -13.26 13.02
C ALA A 39 7.12 -11.95 12.70
N ILE A 40 6.39 -10.85 12.44
CA ILE A 40 6.99 -9.50 12.38
C ILE A 40 7.60 -9.17 13.75
N LEU A 41 8.78 -8.55 13.71
CA LEU A 41 9.49 -8.06 14.88
C LEU A 41 9.32 -6.54 14.99
N ILE A 42 9.50 -5.98 16.18
CA ILE A 42 9.56 -4.56 16.49
C ILE A 42 10.92 -4.27 17.11
N ALA A 43 11.52 -3.14 16.75
CA ALA A 43 12.71 -2.63 17.42
C ALA A 43 12.30 -1.88 18.70
N THR A 44 12.78 -2.34 19.86
CA THR A 44 12.71 -1.59 21.12
C THR A 44 14.14 -1.37 21.61
N GLY A 45 14.72 -0.19 21.33
CA GLY A 45 16.14 0.08 21.57
C GLY A 45 17.04 -0.81 20.70
N ALA A 46 17.94 -1.58 21.30
CA ALA A 46 18.90 -2.47 20.59
C ALA A 46 18.42 -3.91 20.42
N LYS A 47 17.16 -4.24 20.78
CA LYS A 47 16.62 -5.61 20.71
C LYS A 47 15.43 -5.70 19.77
N LEU A 48 15.42 -6.77 18.97
CA LEU A 48 14.26 -7.20 18.20
C LEU A 48 13.31 -7.96 19.13
N VAL A 49 12.06 -7.53 19.20
CA VAL A 49 11.01 -8.16 20.02
C VAL A 49 9.85 -8.53 19.11
N PRO A 50 9.27 -9.74 19.21
CA PRO A 50 8.07 -10.07 18.46
C PRO A 50 6.94 -9.07 18.72
N VAL A 51 6.16 -8.73 17.69
CA VAL A 51 4.93 -7.96 17.85
C VAL A 51 3.99 -8.74 18.76
N LYS A 52 3.52 -8.13 19.86
CA LYS A 52 2.65 -8.77 20.85
C LYS A 52 1.22 -8.22 20.86
N SER A 53 1.00 -7.02 20.33
CA SER A 53 -0.33 -6.40 20.32
C SER A 53 -0.55 -5.48 19.13
N LEU A 54 -1.82 -5.20 18.84
CA LEU A 54 -2.20 -4.18 17.85
C LEU A 54 -1.70 -2.79 18.26
N ASP A 55 -1.75 -2.43 19.55
CA ASP A 55 -1.30 -1.12 20.04
C ASP A 55 0.14 -0.83 19.64
N GLN A 56 1.02 -1.84 19.69
CA GLN A 56 2.41 -1.68 19.26
C GLN A 56 2.52 -1.37 17.75
N ILE A 57 1.76 -2.09 16.91
CA ILE A 57 1.74 -1.85 15.47
C ILE A 57 1.20 -0.44 15.18
N TYR A 58 0.13 -0.04 15.87
CA TYR A 58 -0.50 1.26 15.67
C TYR A 58 0.34 2.43 16.17
N ALA A 59 1.04 2.28 17.30
CA ALA A 59 1.98 3.27 17.80
C ALA A 59 3.07 3.57 16.76
N GLN A 60 3.65 2.52 16.16
CA GLN A 60 4.62 2.69 15.07
C GLN A 60 3.98 3.26 13.79
N ALA A 61 2.77 2.82 13.44
CA ALA A 61 2.09 3.25 12.22
C ALA A 61 1.84 4.76 12.18
N GLN A 62 1.60 5.40 13.32
CA GLN A 62 1.41 6.86 13.42
C GLN A 62 2.63 7.63 12.89
N GLY A 63 3.84 7.22 13.30
CA GLY A 63 5.07 7.82 12.79
C GLY A 63 5.39 7.36 11.38
N MET A 64 5.29 6.05 11.12
CA MET A 64 5.68 5.45 9.86
C MET A 64 4.83 5.94 8.67
N HIS A 65 3.57 6.30 8.90
CA HIS A 65 2.71 6.85 7.84
C HIS A 65 3.31 8.07 7.14
N PHE A 66 3.92 8.99 7.89
CA PHE A 66 4.54 10.18 7.31
C PHE A 66 5.83 9.84 6.56
N VAL A 67 6.64 8.94 7.10
CA VAL A 67 7.88 8.46 6.48
C VAL A 67 7.57 7.75 5.16
N LEU A 68 6.59 6.85 5.16
CA LEU A 68 6.14 6.16 3.96
C LEU A 68 5.57 7.12 2.91
N LEU A 69 4.73 8.07 3.35
CA LEU A 69 4.15 9.06 2.44
C LEU A 69 5.23 9.91 1.76
N TYR A 70 6.26 10.34 2.51
CA TYR A 70 7.39 11.05 1.96
C TYR A 70 8.12 10.21 0.90
N LYS A 71 8.48 8.97 1.23
CA LYS A 71 9.15 8.05 0.29
C LYS A 71 8.34 7.79 -0.97
N VAL A 72 7.05 7.52 -0.83
CA VAL A 72 6.15 7.26 -1.96
C VAL A 72 6.05 8.45 -2.91
N ARG A 73 6.04 9.68 -2.38
CA ARG A 73 6.12 10.91 -3.19
C ARG A 73 7.45 11.04 -3.93
N GLN A 74 8.56 10.67 -3.29
CA GLN A 74 9.88 10.67 -3.94
C GLN A 74 9.90 9.69 -5.13
N TRP A 75 9.48 8.44 -4.91
CA TRP A 75 9.42 7.44 -5.99
C TRP A 75 8.49 7.92 -7.11
N ALA A 76 7.27 8.36 -6.78
CA ALA A 76 6.30 8.87 -7.75
C ALA A 76 6.83 10.04 -8.61
N SER A 77 7.70 10.88 -8.05
CA SER A 77 8.28 12.01 -8.79
C SER A 77 9.22 11.57 -9.93
N GLY A 78 9.83 10.39 -9.82
CA GLY A 78 10.79 9.89 -10.81
C GLY A 78 10.15 8.98 -11.88
N CYS A 79 8.88 8.64 -11.74
CA CYS A 79 8.22 7.62 -12.56
C CYS A 79 6.76 7.98 -12.92
N HIS A 80 6.42 9.26 -13.02
CA HIS A 80 5.07 9.72 -13.40
C HIS A 80 3.94 9.13 -12.54
N GLY A 81 4.23 8.90 -11.25
CA GLY A 81 3.27 8.34 -10.31
C GLY A 81 2.15 9.31 -10.00
N CYS A 82 0.92 8.82 -10.03
CA CYS A 82 -0.29 9.57 -9.77
C CYS A 82 -0.96 9.16 -8.45
N PHE A 83 -1.74 10.09 -7.89
CA PHE A 83 -2.56 9.87 -6.70
C PHE A 83 -4.01 10.25 -6.97
N ALA A 84 -4.94 9.67 -6.19
CA ALA A 84 -6.36 10.01 -6.28
C ALA A 84 -6.57 11.51 -5.97
N PHE A 85 -7.44 12.16 -6.73
CA PHE A 85 -7.63 13.61 -6.71
C PHE A 85 -9.10 13.97 -6.59
N LEU A 86 -9.41 14.97 -5.74
CA LEU A 86 -10.76 15.50 -5.61
C LEU A 86 -11.00 16.70 -6.54
N PRO A 87 -11.99 16.64 -7.46
CA PRO A 87 -12.46 17.81 -8.19
C PRO A 87 -13.15 18.82 -7.25
N GLU A 88 -13.06 20.11 -7.59
CA GLU A 88 -13.52 21.26 -6.78
C GLU A 88 -14.97 21.14 -6.29
N ASN A 89 -15.85 20.56 -7.12
CA ASN A 89 -17.28 20.47 -6.84
C ASN A 89 -17.66 19.58 -5.64
N LYS A 90 -16.73 18.74 -5.11
CA LYS A 90 -17.02 17.87 -3.95
C LYS A 90 -16.75 18.51 -2.58
N LYS A 91 -16.02 19.63 -2.48
CA LYS A 91 -15.81 20.31 -1.17
C LYS A 91 -17.11 20.94 -0.63
N ARG A 92 -18.03 21.37 -1.50
CA ARG A 92 -19.29 22.05 -1.12
C ARG A 92 -20.29 21.17 -0.35
N ASN A 93 -20.40 19.88 -0.69
CA ASN A 93 -21.43 19.01 -0.09
C ASN A 93 -21.12 18.56 1.35
N LYS A 94 -19.84 18.51 1.75
CA LYS A 94 -19.48 18.12 3.13
C LYS A 94 -19.81 19.23 4.14
N MET A 95 -19.76 20.48 3.73
CA MET A 95 -19.97 21.64 4.60
C MET A 95 -21.47 21.93 4.86
N MET A 96 -22.36 21.59 3.92
CA MET A 96 -23.82 21.70 4.11
C MET A 96 -24.40 20.61 5.01
N SER A 97 -23.86 19.38 4.98
CA SER A 97 -24.33 18.28 5.83
C SER A 97 -24.05 18.49 7.33
N THR A 98 -23.06 19.31 7.67
CA THR A 98 -22.70 19.63 9.06
C THR A 98 -23.49 20.81 9.65
N MET A 99 -24.21 21.58 8.83
CA MET A 99 -24.93 22.77 9.29
C MET A 99 -26.43 22.55 9.57
N TYR A 100 -27.03 21.46 9.09
CA TYR A 100 -28.44 21.15 9.32
C TYR A 100 -28.62 19.67 9.70
N PRO A 101 -28.59 19.34 11.00
CA PRO A 101 -28.74 17.96 11.48
C PRO A 101 -30.20 17.51 11.60
N ASP A 102 -31.18 18.41 11.43
CA ASP A 102 -32.59 18.12 11.67
C ASP A 102 -33.42 18.40 10.41
N GLY A 103 -33.76 17.33 9.71
CA GLY A 103 -34.56 17.35 8.49
C GLY A 103 -35.09 15.94 8.28
N SER A 104 -36.37 15.79 8.57
CA SER A 104 -37.17 14.56 8.54
C SER A 104 -36.78 13.55 7.46
N ASP A 105 -36.69 12.31 7.91
CA ASP A 105 -36.32 11.10 7.19
C ASP A 105 -37.46 10.65 6.26
N SER A 106 -37.61 11.30 5.11
CA SER A 106 -38.38 10.78 3.98
C SER A 106 -38.01 11.55 2.71
N ASP A 107 -37.51 10.84 1.70
CA ASP A 107 -37.25 11.32 0.34
C ASP A 107 -36.07 12.30 0.17
N LYS A 108 -34.84 11.77 0.29
CA LYS A 108 -33.70 12.30 -0.48
C LYS A 108 -33.43 11.38 -1.65
N PRO A 109 -33.57 11.83 -2.92
CA PRO A 109 -33.12 11.05 -4.06
C PRO A 109 -31.60 10.89 -3.97
N THR A 110 -31.13 9.70 -3.59
CA THR A 110 -29.71 9.36 -3.60
C THR A 110 -29.28 9.06 -5.03
N GLU A 111 -29.30 10.08 -5.89
CA GLU A 111 -28.52 10.04 -7.12
C GLU A 111 -27.05 10.16 -6.71
N LYS A 112 -26.40 9.01 -6.47
CA LYS A 112 -24.95 8.93 -6.41
C LYS A 112 -24.45 9.31 -7.81
N ALA A 113 -24.20 10.60 -8.03
CA ALA A 113 -23.47 11.05 -9.20
C ALA A 113 -22.08 10.41 -9.15
N THR A 114 -21.93 9.29 -9.86
CA THR A 114 -20.69 8.51 -9.98
C THR A 114 -19.74 9.27 -10.89
N SER A 115 -19.18 10.37 -10.38
CA SER A 115 -18.09 11.06 -11.06
C SER A 115 -16.93 10.07 -11.20
N LYS A 116 -16.46 9.85 -12.44
CA LYS A 116 -15.27 9.02 -12.71
C LYS A 116 -14.12 9.41 -11.76
N PRO A 117 -13.40 8.44 -11.16
CA PRO A 117 -12.27 8.77 -10.31
C PRO A 117 -11.20 9.52 -11.10
N MET A 118 -10.68 10.59 -10.51
CA MET A 118 -9.63 11.42 -11.10
C MET A 118 -8.29 11.14 -10.42
N PHE A 119 -7.23 11.17 -11.21
CA PHE A 119 -5.86 10.98 -10.76
C PHE A 119 -4.98 12.11 -11.25
N LEU A 120 -4.13 12.62 -10.36
CA LEU A 120 -3.19 13.70 -10.67
C LEU A 120 -1.76 13.22 -10.41
N GLU A 121 -0.89 13.51 -11.36
CA GLU A 121 0.54 13.21 -11.27
C GLU A 121 1.18 14.02 -10.16
N TRP A 122 2.04 13.37 -9.37
CA TRP A 122 2.71 14.03 -8.25
C TRP A 122 3.61 15.18 -8.68
N SER A 123 4.26 15.07 -9.85
CA SER A 123 5.14 16.10 -10.40
C SER A 123 4.41 17.44 -10.63
N HIS A 124 3.15 17.40 -11.04
CA HIS A 124 2.29 18.58 -11.19
C HIS A 124 1.78 19.06 -9.83
N ALA A 125 1.31 18.14 -8.99
CA ALA A 125 0.75 18.50 -7.69
C ALA A 125 1.79 19.12 -6.75
N LYS A 126 3.05 18.67 -6.76
CA LYS A 126 4.09 19.19 -5.86
C LYS A 126 4.48 20.65 -6.14
N MET A 127 4.15 21.16 -7.33
CA MET A 127 4.43 22.54 -7.74
C MET A 127 3.29 23.51 -7.40
N ASP A 128 2.12 22.99 -7.00
CA ASP A 128 0.92 23.77 -6.70
C ASP A 128 0.29 23.29 -5.39
N ALA A 129 0.39 24.11 -4.34
CA ALA A 129 -0.12 23.78 -3.02
C ALA A 129 -1.64 23.51 -3.01
N ALA A 130 -2.42 24.21 -3.83
CA ALA A 130 -3.87 24.03 -3.90
C ALA A 130 -4.21 22.67 -4.54
N LEU A 131 -3.44 22.23 -5.54
CA LEU A 131 -3.57 20.89 -6.12
C LEU A 131 -3.11 19.80 -5.14
N ALA A 132 -1.99 20.03 -4.43
CA ALA A 132 -1.48 19.08 -3.45
C ALA A 132 -2.47 18.79 -2.31
N GLU A 133 -3.19 19.80 -1.82
CA GLU A 133 -4.21 19.65 -0.76
C GLU A 133 -5.41 18.78 -1.18
N ARG A 134 -5.66 18.70 -2.49
CA ARG A 134 -6.77 17.94 -3.09
C ARG A 134 -6.41 16.49 -3.39
N LEU A 135 -5.14 16.12 -3.25
CA LEU A 135 -4.73 14.72 -3.33
C LEU A 135 -5.25 13.91 -2.15
N ARG A 136 -5.44 12.62 -2.39
CA ARG A 136 -5.85 11.63 -1.40
C ARG A 136 -4.79 10.54 -1.34
N PHE A 137 -4.23 10.38 -0.15
CA PHE A 137 -3.22 9.39 0.17
C PHE A 137 -3.85 8.28 1.02
N GLY A 138 -3.21 7.11 1.04
CA GLY A 138 -3.59 6.03 1.94
C GLY A 138 -3.34 6.45 3.38
N GLY A 139 -4.33 6.31 4.25
CA GLY A 139 -4.18 6.53 5.69
C GLY A 139 -3.76 5.26 6.43
N VAL A 140 -3.60 5.39 7.75
CA VAL A 140 -3.51 4.25 8.66
C VAL A 140 -4.85 3.49 8.64
N LYS A 141 -4.77 2.15 8.56
CA LYS A 141 -5.95 1.28 8.58
C LYS A 141 -6.77 1.51 9.86
N GLY A 142 -8.10 1.58 9.76
CA GLY A 142 -8.96 1.66 10.95
C GLY A 142 -8.84 0.42 11.84
N VAL A 143 -8.88 0.62 13.17
CA VAL A 143 -8.65 -0.43 14.18
C VAL A 143 -9.66 -1.57 14.05
N ASP A 144 -10.94 -1.28 13.89
CA ASP A 144 -11.97 -2.32 13.75
C ASP A 144 -11.70 -3.23 12.56
N ARG A 145 -11.29 -2.64 11.42
CA ARG A 145 -10.90 -3.37 10.21
C ARG A 145 -9.62 -4.17 10.38
N ALA A 146 -8.72 -3.75 11.26
CA ALA A 146 -7.53 -4.54 11.62
C ALA A 146 -7.91 -5.75 12.46
N ILE A 147 -8.73 -5.55 13.50
CA ILE A 147 -9.23 -6.63 14.37
C ILE A 147 -9.95 -7.69 13.54
N GLU A 148 -10.91 -7.27 12.70
CA GLU A 148 -11.63 -8.19 11.81
C GLU A 148 -10.69 -9.01 10.94
N LYS A 149 -9.66 -8.37 10.37
CA LYS A 149 -8.68 -9.05 9.50
C LYS A 149 -7.81 -10.04 10.27
N VAL A 150 -7.37 -9.68 11.47
CA VAL A 150 -6.55 -10.56 12.32
C VAL A 150 -7.35 -11.78 12.77
N LEU A 151 -8.60 -11.60 13.17
CA LEU A 151 -9.47 -12.69 13.62
C LEU A 151 -9.82 -13.64 12.47
N ARG A 152 -10.14 -13.11 11.28
CA ARG A 152 -10.58 -13.93 10.14
C ARG A 152 -9.44 -14.59 9.39
N SER A 153 -8.39 -13.84 9.08
CA SER A 153 -7.38 -14.27 8.11
C SER A 153 -6.06 -14.73 8.76
N TYR A 154 -5.80 -14.36 10.01
CA TYR A 154 -4.50 -14.58 10.66
C TYR A 154 -4.57 -15.40 11.95
N ASN A 155 -5.70 -16.04 12.25
CA ASN A 155 -5.86 -16.88 13.45
C ASN A 155 -5.38 -16.17 14.73
N LYS A 156 -5.77 -14.90 14.90
CA LYS A 156 -5.40 -14.03 16.05
C LYS A 156 -3.93 -13.61 16.10
N ASP A 157 -3.11 -14.01 15.13
CA ASP A 157 -1.71 -13.59 15.05
C ASP A 157 -1.59 -12.17 14.49
N VAL A 158 -1.44 -11.20 15.40
CA VAL A 158 -1.27 -9.78 15.08
C VAL A 158 0.01 -9.51 14.29
N SER A 159 1.03 -10.36 14.43
CA SER A 159 2.32 -10.18 13.76
C SER A 159 2.23 -10.40 12.25
N ARG A 160 1.10 -10.86 11.73
CA ARG A 160 0.86 -11.06 10.28
C ARG A 160 0.15 -9.87 9.62
N LEU A 161 -0.22 -8.85 10.40
CA LEU A 161 -0.93 -7.67 9.90
C LEU A 161 0.05 -6.64 9.31
N VAL A 162 0.37 -6.82 8.02
CA VAL A 162 1.37 -6.01 7.28
C VAL A 162 0.82 -4.78 6.55
N ASP A 163 -0.49 -4.52 6.63
CA ASP A 163 -1.17 -3.48 5.85
C ASP A 163 -1.79 -2.37 6.70
N VAL A 164 -1.28 -2.16 7.93
CA VAL A 164 -1.72 -1.05 8.79
C VAL A 164 -1.29 0.30 8.20
N CYS A 165 -0.03 0.40 7.79
CA CYS A 165 0.49 1.56 7.07
C CYS A 165 0.61 1.24 5.59
N ARG A 166 -0.18 1.92 4.75
CA ARG A 166 -0.23 1.60 3.32
C ARG A 166 -0.39 2.82 2.42
N GLN A 167 0.17 2.75 1.23
CA GLN A 167 0.01 3.73 0.17
C GLN A 167 -0.33 3.08 -1.17
N MET A 168 -0.91 3.86 -2.08
CA MET A 168 -1.17 3.45 -3.45
C MET A 168 -0.57 4.47 -4.40
N VAL A 169 0.14 3.99 -5.42
CA VAL A 169 0.64 4.79 -6.53
C VAL A 169 0.01 4.27 -7.81
N ILE A 170 -0.53 5.19 -8.60
CA ILE A 170 -1.30 4.88 -9.79
C ILE A 170 -0.51 5.28 -11.03
N PHE A 171 -0.46 4.40 -12.01
CA PHE A 171 0.32 4.60 -13.24
C PHE A 171 -0.56 4.50 -14.47
N ARG A 172 -0.35 5.38 -15.44
CA ARG A 172 -1.05 5.29 -16.74
C ARG A 172 -0.50 4.16 -17.61
N GLU A 173 0.78 3.85 -17.43
CA GLU A 173 1.54 2.94 -18.28
C GLU A 173 2.35 1.95 -17.44
N VAL A 174 2.55 0.74 -17.97
CA VAL A 174 3.33 -0.31 -17.30
C VAL A 174 4.80 0.09 -17.16
N GLN A 175 5.35 0.82 -18.13
CA GLN A 175 6.74 1.30 -18.08
C GLN A 175 7.01 2.15 -16.83
N HIS A 176 6.09 3.07 -16.50
CA HIS A 176 6.17 3.91 -15.30
C HIS A 176 6.07 3.10 -14.00
N LEU A 177 5.24 2.05 -13.98
CA LEU A 177 5.19 1.12 -12.85
C LEU A 177 6.54 0.39 -12.66
N ASN A 178 7.15 -0.08 -13.76
CA ASN A 178 8.46 -0.74 -13.71
C ASN A 178 9.56 0.20 -13.21
N GLN A 179 9.57 1.46 -13.68
CA GLN A 179 10.49 2.48 -13.16
C GLN A 179 10.34 2.70 -11.65
N CYS A 180 9.11 2.64 -11.13
CA CYS A 180 8.87 2.71 -9.68
C CYS A 180 9.45 1.50 -8.94
N LEU A 181 9.31 0.27 -9.48
CA LEU A 181 9.92 -0.93 -8.92
C LEU A 181 11.45 -0.84 -8.90
N GLU A 182 12.06 -0.34 -9.98
CA GLU A 182 13.50 -0.11 -10.02
C GLU A 182 13.94 0.99 -9.04
N ALA A 183 13.14 2.04 -8.84
CA ALA A 183 13.42 3.07 -7.85
C ALA A 183 13.37 2.50 -6.42
N LEU A 184 12.42 1.60 -6.13
CA LEU A 184 12.35 0.85 -4.88
C LEU A 184 13.58 -0.05 -4.67
N GLU A 185 14.04 -0.73 -5.72
CA GLU A 185 15.25 -1.59 -5.67
C GLU A 185 16.52 -0.78 -5.37
N ARG A 186 16.62 0.43 -5.93
CA ARG A 186 17.79 1.31 -5.79
C ARG A 186 17.80 2.13 -4.50
N ASP A 187 16.69 2.20 -3.78
CA ASP A 187 16.59 2.99 -2.55
C ASP A 187 17.28 2.25 -1.39
N GLU A 188 18.45 2.75 -0.99
CA GLU A 188 19.28 2.14 0.06
C GLU A 188 18.60 2.03 1.43
N HIS A 189 17.54 2.83 1.66
CA HIS A 189 16.76 2.82 2.89
C HIS A 189 15.57 1.87 2.81
N VAL A 190 15.36 1.15 1.71
CA VAL A 190 14.22 0.25 1.53
C VAL A 190 14.69 -1.19 1.63
N VAL A 191 13.98 -1.97 2.43
CA VAL A 191 14.09 -3.43 2.43
C VAL A 191 12.77 -3.99 1.94
N VAL A 192 12.78 -4.64 0.77
CA VAL A 192 11.61 -5.33 0.23
C VAL A 192 11.47 -6.69 0.91
N GLU A 193 10.36 -6.89 1.61
CA GLU A 193 10.06 -8.13 2.35
C GLU A 193 9.27 -9.11 1.49
N ARG A 194 8.32 -8.61 0.68
CA ARG A 194 7.48 -9.42 -0.20
C ARG A 194 6.98 -8.64 -1.39
N ILE A 195 6.88 -9.30 -2.54
CA ILE A 195 6.13 -8.80 -3.69
C ILE A 195 5.02 -9.80 -4.04
N LYS A 196 3.79 -9.31 -4.09
CA LYS A 196 2.65 -9.99 -4.69
C LYS A 196 2.41 -9.38 -6.07
N ASN A 197 2.80 -10.11 -7.13
CA ASN A 197 2.60 -9.68 -8.50
C ASN A 197 1.30 -10.28 -9.06
N ARG A 198 0.19 -9.55 -8.96
CA ARG A 198 -1.07 -9.97 -9.58
C ARG A 198 -1.16 -9.58 -11.05
N MET A 199 -0.21 -8.79 -11.57
CA MET A 199 -0.13 -8.45 -12.99
C MET A 199 0.41 -9.60 -13.86
N ASP A 200 1.00 -10.63 -13.24
CA ASP A 200 1.53 -11.78 -13.98
C ASP A 200 0.40 -12.49 -14.75
N PRO A 201 0.60 -12.82 -16.04
CA PRO A 201 -0.40 -13.58 -16.81
C PRO A 201 -0.79 -14.92 -16.18
N SER A 202 0.08 -15.54 -15.37
CA SER A 202 -0.23 -16.78 -14.67
C SER A 202 -1.10 -16.60 -13.43
N TYR A 203 -1.38 -15.35 -13.01
CA TYR A 203 -2.21 -15.07 -11.84
C TYR A 203 -3.69 -15.31 -12.15
N ASP A 204 -4.35 -16.16 -11.35
CA ASP A 204 -5.79 -16.40 -11.48
C ASP A 204 -6.60 -15.15 -11.08
N ALA A 205 -7.15 -14.50 -12.10
CA ALA A 205 -8.00 -13.32 -11.98
C ALA A 205 -9.24 -13.53 -11.11
N SER A 206 -9.76 -14.75 -11.12
CA SER A 206 -11.03 -15.10 -10.48
C SER A 206 -10.95 -14.94 -8.97
N LEU A 207 -9.73 -14.98 -8.42
CA LEU A 207 -9.48 -14.80 -7.00
C LEU A 207 -9.78 -13.36 -6.53
N THR A 208 -9.67 -12.37 -7.43
CA THR A 208 -9.79 -10.95 -7.08
C THR A 208 -10.86 -10.21 -7.90
N VAL A 209 -11.78 -10.93 -8.53
CA VAL A 209 -12.79 -10.35 -9.44
C VAL A 209 -12.12 -9.53 -10.56
N GLY A 210 -10.97 -10.01 -11.06
CA GLY A 210 -10.24 -9.36 -12.13
C GLY A 210 -9.31 -8.22 -11.70
N TYR A 211 -9.15 -7.95 -10.40
CA TYR A 211 -8.17 -6.94 -9.96
C TYR A 211 -6.73 -7.36 -10.24
N ARG A 212 -5.93 -6.37 -10.62
CA ARG A 212 -4.54 -6.50 -10.98
C ARG A 212 -3.74 -5.35 -10.37
N ASP A 213 -2.69 -5.69 -9.65
CA ASP A 213 -1.75 -4.78 -9.02
C ASP A 213 -0.42 -5.49 -8.74
N VAL A 214 0.62 -4.70 -8.49
CA VAL A 214 1.84 -5.17 -7.83
C VAL A 214 1.83 -4.60 -6.42
N MET A 215 1.73 -5.46 -5.42
CA MET A 215 1.75 -5.08 -4.02
C MET A 215 3.10 -5.42 -3.42
N VAL A 216 3.75 -4.42 -2.82
CA VAL A 216 5.07 -4.55 -2.22
C VAL A 216 4.94 -4.35 -0.72
N ASN A 217 5.30 -5.37 0.06
CA ASN A 217 5.55 -5.20 1.49
C ASN A 217 7.01 -4.85 1.69
N LEU A 218 7.28 -3.77 2.42
CA LEU A 218 8.63 -3.24 2.61
C LEU A 218 8.81 -2.63 4.00
N ARG A 219 10.06 -2.46 4.41
CA ARG A 219 10.45 -1.64 5.56
C ARG A 219 11.30 -0.47 5.09
N ILE A 220 11.22 0.63 5.84
CA ILE A 220 12.06 1.81 5.64
C ILE A 220 13.08 1.83 6.78
N VAL A 221 14.35 1.64 6.45
CA VAL A 221 15.47 1.40 7.36
C VAL A 221 16.53 2.49 7.16
N SER A 222 16.21 3.71 7.58
CA SER A 222 17.14 4.85 7.69
C SER A 222 17.63 5.05 9.14
N ALA A 223 18.64 5.91 9.31
CA ALA A 223 19.12 6.31 10.64
C ALA A 223 17.99 6.89 11.51
N GLU A 224 17.12 7.70 10.92
CA GLU A 224 15.97 8.33 11.58
C GLU A 224 14.92 7.30 11.96
N SER A 225 14.59 6.37 11.05
CA SER A 225 13.62 5.31 11.36
C SER A 225 14.09 4.39 12.49
N ARG A 226 15.41 4.11 12.57
CA ARG A 226 16.01 3.35 13.67
C ARG A 226 15.97 4.13 14.98
N TYR A 227 16.33 5.41 14.93
CA TYR A 227 16.29 6.29 16.10
C TYR A 227 14.87 6.37 16.71
N LEU A 228 13.84 6.40 15.85
CA LEU A 228 12.44 6.43 16.27
C LEU A 228 11.85 5.03 16.58
N GLY A 229 12.62 3.94 16.44
CA GLY A 229 12.13 2.57 16.64
C GLY A 229 11.06 2.12 15.62
N LEU A 230 11.10 2.67 14.41
CA LEU A 230 10.14 2.46 13.34
C LEU A 230 10.65 1.52 12.24
N ASP A 231 11.96 1.26 12.18
CA ASP A 231 12.64 0.53 11.09
C ASP A 231 12.25 -0.94 10.92
N MET A 232 11.48 -1.46 11.88
CA MET A 232 10.90 -2.80 11.83
C MET A 232 9.43 -2.83 11.39
N HIS A 233 8.77 -1.68 11.25
CA HIS A 233 7.38 -1.60 10.80
C HIS A 233 7.26 -1.92 9.30
N VAL A 234 6.46 -2.93 8.97
CA VAL A 234 6.17 -3.29 7.59
C VAL A 234 5.08 -2.39 7.03
N CYS A 235 5.37 -1.78 5.89
CA CYS A 235 4.45 -0.99 5.10
C CYS A 235 3.97 -1.79 3.88
N GLU A 236 2.82 -1.41 3.33
CA GLU A 236 2.32 -1.92 2.04
C GLU A 236 2.25 -0.79 1.01
N VAL A 237 2.86 -1.00 -0.16
CA VAL A 237 2.74 -0.10 -1.32
C VAL A 237 2.07 -0.84 -2.45
N GLN A 238 0.93 -0.34 -2.90
CA GLN A 238 0.20 -0.88 -4.05
C GLN A 238 0.53 -0.06 -5.29
N LEU A 239 1.10 -0.71 -6.29
CA LEU A 239 1.36 -0.14 -7.61
C LEU A 239 0.26 -0.63 -8.57
N VAL A 240 -0.55 0.28 -9.08
CA VAL A 240 -1.78 -0.06 -9.80
C VAL A 240 -1.82 0.71 -11.11
N LEU A 241 -2.21 0.05 -12.22
CA LEU A 241 -2.50 0.80 -13.44
C LEU A 241 -3.82 1.56 -13.29
N GLN A 242 -3.91 2.75 -13.87
CA GLN A 242 -5.08 3.62 -13.80
C GLN A 242 -6.36 2.88 -14.19
N ARG A 243 -6.32 2.09 -15.28
CA ARG A 243 -7.48 1.30 -15.73
C ARG A 243 -7.98 0.31 -14.68
N PHE A 244 -7.08 -0.30 -13.91
CA PHE A 244 -7.45 -1.19 -12.80
C PHE A 244 -7.90 -0.42 -11.55
N ALA A 245 -7.34 0.76 -11.30
CA ALA A 245 -7.78 1.63 -10.21
C ALA A 245 -9.20 2.16 -10.45
N GLU A 246 -9.56 2.48 -11.71
CA GLU A 246 -10.91 2.87 -12.11
C GLU A 246 -11.93 1.77 -11.78
N LEU A 247 -11.64 0.51 -12.15
CA LEU A 247 -12.49 -0.66 -11.85
C LEU A 247 -12.69 -0.92 -10.35
N ARG A 248 -11.75 -0.48 -9.49
CA ARG A 248 -11.88 -0.59 -8.03
C ARG A 248 -12.87 0.39 -7.44
N HIS A 249 -13.04 1.57 -8.05
CA HIS A 249 -13.86 2.65 -7.51
C HIS A 249 -15.36 2.46 -7.82
N ASP A 250 -15.69 1.75 -8.89
CA ASP A 250 -17.07 1.41 -9.23
C ASP A 250 -17.63 0.31 -8.29
N GLU A 251 -18.73 -0.33 -8.65
CA GLU A 251 -19.30 -1.51 -7.97
C GLU A 251 -18.31 -2.68 -7.78
N GLY A 252 -17.11 -2.58 -8.36
CA GLY A 252 -16.04 -3.54 -8.19
C GLY A 252 -15.70 -3.81 -6.73
N HIS A 253 -15.54 -2.78 -5.88
CA HIS A 253 -15.06 -3.01 -4.51
C HIS A 253 -16.07 -3.84 -3.72
N ASP A 254 -17.35 -3.54 -3.89
CA ASP A 254 -18.45 -4.26 -3.25
C ASP A 254 -18.57 -5.70 -3.78
N ARG A 255 -18.33 -5.93 -5.08
CA ARG A 255 -18.26 -7.28 -5.65
C ARG A 255 -17.09 -8.08 -5.08
N TYR A 256 -15.92 -7.47 -4.95
CA TYR A 256 -14.76 -8.10 -4.31
C TYR A 256 -15.04 -8.44 -2.84
N ILE A 257 -15.63 -7.52 -2.07
CA ILE A 257 -16.01 -7.79 -0.67
C ILE A 257 -16.99 -8.96 -0.58
N ARG A 258 -18.00 -9.01 -1.45
CA ARG A 258 -18.97 -10.11 -1.49
C ARG A 258 -18.31 -11.45 -1.80
N LEU A 259 -17.46 -11.52 -2.83
CA LEU A 259 -16.74 -12.74 -3.18
C LEU A 259 -15.80 -13.20 -2.05
N ARG A 260 -15.04 -12.27 -1.47
CA ARG A 260 -14.13 -12.57 -0.34
C ARG A 260 -14.89 -13.10 0.86
N ASN A 261 -15.97 -12.43 1.26
CA ASN A 261 -16.78 -12.86 2.40
C ASN A 261 -17.40 -14.25 2.15
N ALA A 262 -17.81 -14.57 0.91
CA ALA A 262 -18.33 -15.89 0.56
C ALA A 262 -17.29 -17.01 0.69
N ARG A 263 -15.98 -16.69 0.61
CA ARG A 263 -14.88 -17.64 0.84
C ARG A 263 -14.47 -17.78 2.31
N GLY A 264 -15.04 -16.97 3.20
CA GLY A 264 -14.66 -16.94 4.62
C GLY A 264 -13.35 -16.20 4.91
N GLU A 265 -12.89 -15.34 3.98
CA GLU A 265 -11.64 -14.56 4.08
C GLU A 265 -11.80 -13.16 4.71
#